data_AF-A0A842Q538-F1
#
_entry.id   AF-A0A842Q538-F1
#
_cell.length_a   1.000
_cell.length_b   1.000
_cell.length_c   1.000
_cell.angle_alpha   90.00
_cell.angle_beta   90.00
_cell.angle_gamma   90.00
#
_symmetry.space_group_name_H-M   'P 1'
#
loop_
_entity.id
_entity.type
_entity.pdbx_description
1 polymer ?
#
loop_
_entity_poly.entity_id
_entity_poly.type
_entity_poly.pdbx_seq_one_letter_code
_entity_poly.pdbx_strand_id
1 'polypeptide(L)' 'MQKRIYQKKKQTVEKFIKRFGKVEHSFILNEVNVDYDTLMKILEELRKEGRIK' A
#
# COMPACT_ATOMS: atom_id res chain seq x y z
N MET A 1 -10.56 8.54 13.99
CA MET A 1 -11.21 7.65 13.00
C MET A 1 -10.33 7.36 11.78
N GLN A 2 -9.68 8.38 11.19
CA GLN A 2 -8.85 8.24 9.97
C GLN A 2 -7.63 7.31 10.11
N LYS A 3 -6.96 7.30 11.27
CA LYS A 3 -5.77 6.45 11.51
C LYS A 3 -6.04 4.94 11.35
N ARG A 4 -7.23 4.45 11.75
CA ARG A 4 -7.60 3.03 11.61
C ARG A 4 -7.84 2.65 10.16
N ILE A 5 -8.46 3.52 9.37
CA ILE A 5 -8.72 3.31 7.94
C ILE A 5 -7.39 3.28 7.18
N TYR A 6 -6.49 4.23 7.47
CA TYR A 6 -5.16 4.26 6.88
C TYR A 6 -4.37 2.97 7.19
N GLN A 7 -4.37 2.51 8.44
CA GLN A 7 -3.66 1.28 8.81
C GLN A 7 -4.24 0.04 8.12
N LYS A 8 -5.57 -0.06 7.97
CA LYS A 8 -6.18 -1.13 7.18
C LYS A 8 -5.73 -1.09 5.72
N LYS A 9 -5.74 0.10 5.09
CA LYS A 9 -5.28 0.29 3.71
C LYS A 9 -3.81 -0.10 3.56
N LYS A 10 -2.93 0.34 4.47
CA LYS A 10 -1.52 -0.05 4.52
C LYS A 10 -1.33 -1.56 4.58
N GLN A 11 -2.07 -2.26 5.44
CA GLN A 11 -2.02 -3.73 5.51
C GLN A 11 -2.51 -4.39 4.23
N THR A 12 -3.56 -3.85 3.59
CA THR A 12 -4.03 -4.35 2.30
C THR A 12 -2.96 -4.20 1.22
N VAL A 13 -2.33 -3.02 1.11
CA VAL A 13 -1.21 -2.79 0.17
C VAL A 13 -0.05 -3.74 0.45
N GLU A 14 0.36 -3.92 1.71
CA GLU A 14 1.42 -4.86 2.07
C GLU A 14 1.11 -6.29 1.62
N LYS A 15 -0.10 -6.79 1.96
CA LYS A 15 -0.56 -8.13 1.54
C LYS A 15 -0.59 -8.27 0.03
N PHE A 16 -1.03 -7.23 -0.66
CA PHE A 16 -1.14 -7.21 -2.12
C PHE A 16 0.23 -7.30 -2.79
N ILE A 17 1.18 -6.47 -2.39
CA ILE A 17 2.56 -6.49 -2.92
C ILE A 17 3.23 -7.83 -2.62
N LYS A 18 3.05 -8.38 -1.42
CA LYS A 18 3.60 -9.70 -1.08
C LYS A 18 2.99 -10.84 -1.90
N ARG A 19 1.69 -10.75 -2.24
CA ARG A 19 0.99 -11.79 -3.00
C ARG A 19 1.33 -11.78 -4.48
N PHE A 20 1.43 -10.60 -5.08
CA PHE A 20 1.57 -10.43 -6.53
C PHE A 20 3.00 -10.02 -6.96
N GLY A 21 3.86 -9.63 -6.02
CA GLY A 21 5.24 -9.24 -6.30
C GLY A 21 5.35 -7.86 -6.93
N LYS A 22 6.02 -7.79 -8.10
CA LYS A 22 6.21 -6.54 -8.85
C LYS A 22 4.89 -6.18 -9.55
N VAL A 23 4.07 -5.38 -8.88
CA VAL A 23 2.79 -4.92 -9.44
C VAL A 23 2.87 -3.44 -9.82
N GLU A 24 2.24 -3.08 -10.92
CA GLU A 24 2.08 -1.68 -11.31
C GLU A 24 1.23 -0.91 -10.29
N HIS A 25 1.60 0.34 -10.05
CA HIS A 25 0.90 1.20 -9.09
C HIS A 25 -0.57 1.41 -9.49
N SER A 26 -0.88 1.51 -10.78
CA SER A 26 -2.24 1.62 -11.33
C SER A 26 -3.17 0.52 -10.83
N PHE A 27 -2.67 -0.70 -10.76
CA PHE A 27 -3.43 -1.86 -10.31
C PHE A 27 -3.71 -1.80 -8.80
N ILE A 28 -2.74 -1.33 -8.01
CA ILE A 28 -2.89 -1.16 -6.56
C ILE A 28 -3.90 -0.05 -6.24
N LEU A 29 -3.88 1.06 -6.99
CA LEU A 29 -4.83 2.17 -6.81
C LEU A 29 -6.28 1.70 -7.00
N ASN A 30 -6.52 0.93 -8.06
CA ASN A 30 -7.85 0.41 -8.39
C ASN A 30 -8.33 -0.62 -7.35
N GLU A 31 -7.48 -1.57 -6.95
CA GLU A 31 -7.88 -2.63 -6.03
C GLU A 31 -8.07 -2.12 -4.59
N VAL A 32 -7.19 -1.23 -4.14
CA VAL A 32 -7.17 -0.76 -2.74
C VAL A 32 -8.02 0.52 -2.56
N ASN A 33 -8.47 1.13 -3.65
CA ASN A 33 -9.23 2.38 -3.68
C ASN A 33 -8.54 3.47 -2.85
N VAL A 34 -7.32 3.81 -3.27
CA VAL A 34 -6.47 4.86 -2.68
C VAL A 34 -6.02 5.81 -3.76
N ASP A 35 -5.84 7.07 -3.40
CA ASP A 35 -5.18 8.06 -4.24
C ASP A 35 -3.68 7.80 -4.33
N TYR A 36 -3.06 8.39 -5.35
CA TYR A 36 -1.65 8.21 -5.67
C TYR A 36 -0.72 8.66 -4.54
N ASP A 37 -1.00 9.80 -3.91
CA ASP A 37 -0.17 10.34 -2.83
C ASP A 37 -0.22 9.43 -1.59
N THR A 38 -1.40 8.94 -1.24
CA THR A 38 -1.59 7.97 -0.15
C THR A 38 -0.88 6.66 -0.45
N LEU A 39 -0.96 6.16 -1.69
CA LEU A 39 -0.23 4.96 -2.09
C LEU A 39 1.28 5.16 -1.97
N MET A 40 1.81 6.27 -2.49
CA MET A 40 3.24 6.58 -2.40
C MET A 40 3.73 6.66 -0.96
N LYS A 41 2.97 7.33 -0.09
CA LYS A 41 3.29 7.40 1.34
C LYS A 41 3.30 6.01 2.00
N ILE A 42 2.31 5.17 1.70
CA ILE A 42 2.24 3.80 2.20
C ILE A 42 3.45 2.99 1.72
N LEU A 43 3.81 3.07 0.44
CA LEU A 43 4.95 2.37 -0.13
C LEU A 43 6.27 2.81 0.50
N GLU A 44 6.45 4.11 0.72
CA GLU A 44 7.64 4.65 1.39
C GLU A 44 7.75 4.17 2.83
N GLU A 45 6.66 4.21 3.60
CA GLU A 45 6.62 3.67 4.96
C GLU A 45 6.94 2.17 4.99
N LEU A 46 6.33 1.38 4.08
CA LEU A 46 6.58 -0.05 4.01
C LEU A 46 8.03 -0.38 3.63
N ARG A 47 8.67 0.41 2.76
CA ARG A 47 10.10 0.27 2.44
C ARG A 47 10.98 0.63 3.64
N LYS A 48 10.69 1.75 4.32
CA LYS A 48 11.42 2.18 5.54
C LYS A 48 11.32 1.15 6.65
N GLU A 49 10.19 0.47 6.77
CA GLU A 49 9.95 -0.61 7.73
C GLU A 49 10.53 -1.97 7.29
N GLY A 50 11.12 -2.08 6.10
CA GLY A 50 11.65 -3.34 5.55
C GLY A 50 10.57 -4.38 5.23
N ARG A 51 9.31 -3.96 5.10
CA ARG A 51 8.15 -4.82 4.82
C ARG A 51 8.06 -5.24 3.36
N ILE A 52 8.57 -4.40 2.47
CA ILE A 52 8.65 -4.60 1.03
C ILE A 52 10.06 -4.20 0.54
N LYS A 53 10.52 -4.82 -0.55
CA LYS A 53 11.89 -4.71 -1.06
C LYS A 53 11.92 -4.04 -2.42
#